data_AF-A0A957BF08-F1
#
_entry.id   AF-A0A957BF08-F1
#
_cell.length_a   1.000
_cell.length_b   1.000
_cell.length_c   1.000
_cell.angle_alpha   90.00
_cell.angle_beta   90.00
_cell.angle_gamma   90.00
#
_symmetry.space_group_name_H-M   'P 1'
#
loop_
_entity.id
_entity.type
_entity.pdbx_description
1 polymer ?
#
loop_
_entity_poly.entity_id
_entity_poly.type
_entity_poly.pdbx_seq_one_letter_code
_entity_poly.pdbx_strand_id
1 'polypeptide(L)'
;MKLIRWFLLVILLCSLSTSLYAQETTPNAISYGMTRSAFYLPGTQSQQWAFEAEQGDIIQIHAVRIAGQMMPEIRLLDADGDEIGSIDAEDRPYDTALHVWEGLPQAGTYTVEISNSAEPSTVPENPDEYAITLSNLGQRRTPEQLGLDALPTLGTEPLPVFETGELADSTLGINLYGNPDITEPASGQPNVYILQRGPLTATLDNSFPLASGIRSVTMQQQGIGIIADNNNLAQDQAVFYTNQTVRAAYVNATFTYTFTLESGQTITTDFFNISRIDAVDGLVAVTFSRTDAEGSITEQHAVFDNEIIDLRRPQQGPNEKPLNGFLFGDEGYLYSDLIGWHTLAYLDGHLTVYYGSTEQYPISDGRFITSDVRVDRLLVDAGLTSIQFANNEPDATYLLLDWERMGDAAIEGSQLHLRTLDGRDISHPLASIDSVQVIQGGIQTTLRDGTIESSLPDGTLIETPPDVSVNNDALPLEANFRANGYNNLGEHFLRNCPCMDGQSLYDGPVNPANGNFYMAITDFSLPSHTLGLEFTRYFNSQSRSLTPDYLSNAPTGTLGQGWRHSYQYDLDLTFASRERITLILPEGAQHHFVLGDDGRYRSRSLPQWIFEQQDSILGPWVGYRSDGTRFDFDRA
;
A
#
# COMPACT_ATOMS: atom_id res chain seq x y z
N MET A 1 76.41 14.88 28.13
CA MET A 1 75.77 14.66 26.80
C MET A 1 75.29 13.23 26.53
N LYS A 2 75.75 12.16 27.21
CA LYS A 2 75.29 10.78 26.93
C LYS A 2 73.93 10.42 27.56
N LEU A 3 73.53 11.01 28.70
CA LEU A 3 72.23 10.72 29.34
C LEU A 3 71.02 11.34 28.58
N ILE A 4 71.17 12.52 27.99
CA ILE A 4 70.08 13.20 27.26
C ILE A 4 69.70 12.47 25.96
N ARG A 5 70.65 11.78 25.31
CA ARG A 5 70.36 10.98 24.11
C ARG A 5 69.55 9.72 24.41
N TRP A 6 69.74 9.11 25.59
CA TRP A 6 68.96 7.95 26.00
C TRP A 6 67.53 8.35 26.43
N PHE A 7 67.37 9.49 27.09
CA PHE A 7 66.06 9.98 27.49
C PHE A 7 65.18 10.38 26.30
N LEU A 8 65.77 11.02 25.28
CA LEU A 8 65.07 11.36 24.03
C LEU A 8 64.71 10.13 23.20
N LEU A 9 65.53 9.07 23.22
CA LEU A 9 65.23 7.83 22.50
C LEU A 9 64.05 7.08 23.14
N VAL A 10 63.95 7.07 24.48
CA VAL A 10 62.83 6.46 25.21
C VAL A 10 61.53 7.25 25.02
N ILE A 11 61.58 8.59 25.01
CA ILE A 11 60.40 9.41 24.70
C ILE A 11 59.98 9.20 23.25
N LEU A 12 60.92 9.11 22.29
CA LEU A 12 60.61 8.84 20.88
C LEU A 12 59.97 7.45 20.71
N LEU A 13 60.49 6.41 21.37
CA LEU A 13 59.94 5.04 21.36
C LEU A 13 58.58 4.93 22.07
N CYS A 14 58.34 5.69 23.15
CA CYS A 14 57.03 5.78 23.78
C CYS A 14 56.02 6.60 22.96
N SER A 15 56.46 7.62 22.20
CA SER A 15 55.58 8.37 21.28
C SER A 15 55.29 7.63 19.96
N LEU A 16 56.06 6.60 19.63
CA LEU A 16 55.83 5.71 18.49
C LEU A 16 54.93 4.50 18.82
N SER A 17 54.55 4.32 20.09
CA SER A 17 53.70 3.21 20.55
C SER A 17 52.29 3.62 20.98
N THR A 18 51.91 4.90 20.82
CA THR A 18 50.54 5.39 21.09
C THR A 18 49.70 5.62 19.83
N SER A 19 50.09 5.04 18.69
CA SER A 19 49.39 5.22 17.41
C SER A 19 48.94 3.88 16.84
N LEU A 20 48.09 3.15 17.56
CA LEU A 20 47.36 1.98 17.05
C LEU A 20 46.35 1.53 18.12
N TYR A 21 45.22 2.23 18.25
CA TYR A 21 43.90 1.73 18.70
C TYR A 21 42.83 2.83 18.55
N ALA A 22 42.92 3.63 17.50
CA ALA A 22 41.75 4.28 16.93
C ALA A 22 41.56 3.59 15.58
N GLN A 23 40.95 2.40 15.61
CA GLN A 23 40.27 1.95 14.41
C GLN A 23 39.12 2.95 14.29
N GLU A 24 39.25 3.93 13.39
CA GLU A 24 38.06 4.58 12.85
C GLU A 24 37.23 3.44 12.27
N THR A 25 36.29 2.94 13.05
CA THR A 25 35.24 2.02 12.61
C THR A 25 34.36 2.82 11.67
N THR A 26 34.88 3.10 10.48
CA THR A 26 34.07 3.64 9.39
C THR A 26 33.00 2.57 9.15
N PRO A 27 31.71 2.90 9.31
CA PRO A 27 30.65 1.94 9.05
C PRO A 27 30.76 1.40 7.63
N ASN A 28 30.38 0.14 7.45
CA ASN A 28 30.34 -0.47 6.12
C ASN A 28 29.21 0.15 5.29
N ALA A 29 29.46 0.52 4.04
CA ALA A 29 28.41 1.11 3.21
C ALA A 29 27.36 0.06 2.77
N ILE A 30 26.08 0.40 2.92
CA ILE A 30 24.92 -0.31 2.38
C ILE A 30 23.98 0.68 1.68
N SER A 31 23.17 0.20 0.74
CA SER A 31 22.21 1.01 -0.02
C SER A 31 20.89 0.26 -0.15
N TYR A 32 19.82 0.96 -0.51
CA TYR A 32 18.52 0.33 -0.75
C TYR A 32 18.59 -0.78 -1.80
N GLY A 33 17.87 -1.87 -1.55
CA GLY A 33 17.87 -3.08 -2.38
C GLY A 33 19.14 -3.93 -2.26
N MET A 34 20.13 -3.50 -1.47
CA MET A 34 21.39 -4.20 -1.33
C MET A 34 21.35 -5.23 -0.21
N THR A 35 21.87 -6.43 -0.49
CA THR A 35 22.22 -7.43 0.52
C THR A 35 23.73 -7.52 0.66
N ARG A 36 24.23 -7.48 1.90
CA ARG A 36 25.64 -7.63 2.26
C ARG A 36 25.81 -8.74 3.27
N SER A 37 26.89 -9.50 3.19
CA SER A 37 27.26 -10.45 4.24
C SER A 37 28.46 -9.96 5.04
N ALA A 38 28.52 -10.36 6.30
CA ALA A 38 29.67 -10.14 7.17
C ALA A 38 29.78 -11.23 8.24
N PHE A 39 30.97 -11.37 8.80
CA PHE A 39 31.28 -12.31 9.88
C PHE A 39 31.91 -11.57 11.06
N TYR A 40 31.69 -12.07 12.27
CA TYR A 40 32.30 -11.54 13.48
C TYR A 40 33.69 -12.13 13.70
N LEU A 41 34.68 -11.25 13.87
CA LEU A 41 36.00 -11.65 14.35
C LEU A 41 35.95 -11.87 15.86
N PRO A 42 36.76 -12.79 16.42
CA PRO A 42 36.85 -12.98 17.87
C PRO A 42 37.07 -11.66 18.62
N GLY A 43 36.19 -11.35 19.57
CA GLY A 43 36.22 -10.11 20.35
C GLY A 43 35.42 -8.93 19.76
N THR A 44 34.80 -9.09 18.59
CA THR A 44 33.87 -8.11 18.01
C THR A 44 32.45 -8.44 18.47
N GLN A 45 31.73 -7.46 19.02
CA GLN A 45 30.35 -7.65 19.53
C GLN A 45 29.28 -6.97 18.67
N SER A 46 29.66 -5.94 17.90
CA SER A 46 28.77 -5.28 16.94
C SER A 46 29.52 -4.89 15.66
N GLN A 47 28.76 -4.71 14.58
CA GLN A 47 29.21 -4.18 13.31
C GLN A 47 28.25 -3.09 12.85
N GLN A 48 28.80 -2.02 12.28
CA GLN A 48 28.04 -0.87 11.84
C GLN A 48 27.98 -0.81 10.32
N TRP A 49 26.83 -0.41 9.80
CA TRP A 49 26.56 -0.15 8.39
C TRP A 49 26.01 1.26 8.25
N ALA A 50 26.45 2.01 7.23
CA ALA A 50 25.93 3.34 6.94
C ALA A 50 25.21 3.36 5.58
N PHE A 51 24.13 4.12 5.52
CA PHE A 51 23.39 4.42 4.28
C PHE A 51 22.91 5.88 4.30
N GLU A 52 22.69 6.43 3.12
CA GLU A 52 22.08 7.75 2.95
C GLU A 52 20.57 7.58 2.75
N ALA A 53 19.78 8.44 3.39
CA ALA A 53 18.33 8.44 3.27
C ALA A 53 17.76 9.86 3.16
N GLU A 54 16.57 9.97 2.58
CA GLU A 54 15.78 11.20 2.52
C GLU A 54 14.81 11.28 3.71
N GLN A 55 14.36 12.49 4.04
CA GLN A 55 13.31 12.67 5.03
C GLN A 55 12.04 11.95 4.58
N GLY A 56 11.42 11.20 5.50
CA GLY A 56 10.21 10.44 5.27
C GLY A 56 10.44 9.03 4.75
N ASP A 57 11.67 8.62 4.39
CA ASP A 57 11.94 7.27 3.89
C ASP A 57 11.43 6.20 4.88
N ILE A 58 10.60 5.29 4.39
CA ILE A 58 10.08 4.13 5.11
C ILE A 58 10.98 2.97 4.76
N ILE A 59 11.61 2.39 5.77
CA ILE A 59 12.67 1.39 5.54
C ILE A 59 12.40 0.10 6.30
N GLN A 60 12.96 -0.98 5.76
CA GLN A 60 13.12 -2.24 6.45
C GLN A 60 14.60 -2.65 6.44
N ILE A 61 15.10 -3.01 7.62
CA ILE A 61 16.42 -3.60 7.80
C ILE A 61 16.19 -5.04 8.20
N HIS A 62 16.71 -5.97 7.42
CA HIS A 62 16.56 -7.40 7.66
C HIS A 62 17.94 -8.03 7.83
N ALA A 63 18.16 -8.71 8.95
CA ALA A 63 19.40 -9.43 9.23
C ALA A 63 19.11 -10.93 9.38
N VAL A 64 19.83 -11.78 8.64
CA VAL A 64 19.68 -13.24 8.64
C VAL A 64 20.99 -13.89 9.02
N ARG A 65 20.98 -14.80 10.00
CA ARG A 65 22.14 -15.64 10.30
C ARG A 65 22.39 -16.64 9.18
N ILE A 66 23.61 -16.61 8.65
CA ILE A 66 24.11 -17.58 7.65
C ILE A 66 24.80 -18.76 8.35
N ALA A 67 25.63 -18.47 9.37
CA ALA A 67 26.42 -19.48 10.08
C ALA A 67 26.65 -19.10 11.56
N GLY A 68 27.16 -20.03 12.36
CA GLY A 68 27.43 -19.81 13.78
C GLY A 68 26.23 -20.04 14.70
N GLN A 69 26.26 -19.41 15.87
CA GLN A 69 25.19 -19.43 16.88
C GLN A 69 24.69 -18.03 17.21
N MET A 70 25.14 -17.00 16.48
CA MET A 70 24.71 -15.63 16.72
C MET A 70 23.19 -15.44 16.66
N MET A 71 22.73 -14.43 17.37
CA MET A 71 21.35 -13.97 17.34
C MET A 71 21.42 -12.50 16.96
N PRO A 72 21.08 -12.13 15.71
CA PRO A 72 21.25 -10.77 15.23
C PRO A 72 20.27 -9.85 15.94
N GLU A 73 20.79 -8.79 16.51
CA GLU A 73 20.00 -7.64 16.99
C GLU A 73 20.24 -6.48 16.05
N ILE A 74 19.23 -5.62 15.88
CA ILE A 74 19.32 -4.46 15.00
C ILE A 74 19.05 -3.21 15.83
N ARG A 75 19.92 -2.22 15.70
CA ARG A 75 19.69 -0.86 16.18
C ARG A 75 19.92 0.13 15.04
N LEU A 76 18.97 1.04 14.85
CA LEU A 76 19.07 2.12 13.88
C LEU A 76 19.32 3.44 14.61
N LEU A 77 20.38 4.12 14.18
CA LEU A 77 20.81 5.42 14.69
C LEU A 77 20.69 6.46 13.57
N ASP A 78 20.29 7.68 13.93
CA ASP A 78 20.31 8.82 13.03
C ASP A 78 21.71 9.44 12.85
N ALA A 79 21.76 10.55 12.11
CA ALA A 79 23.00 11.28 11.82
C ALA A 79 23.66 11.90 13.06
N ASP A 80 22.89 12.17 14.12
CA ASP A 80 23.38 12.69 15.40
C ASP A 80 23.79 11.55 16.37
N GLY A 81 23.49 10.30 16.00
CA GLY A 81 23.75 9.09 16.78
C GLY A 81 22.63 8.73 17.76
N ASP A 82 21.47 9.39 17.64
CA ASP A 82 20.30 9.11 18.45
C ASP A 82 19.55 7.89 17.89
N GLU A 83 19.03 7.05 18.79
CA GLU A 83 18.34 5.81 18.41
C GLU A 83 16.93 6.11 17.89
N ILE A 84 16.66 5.69 16.65
CA ILE A 84 15.33 5.74 16.04
C ILE A 84 14.51 4.51 16.40
N GLY A 85 15.16 3.35 16.44
CA GLY A 85 14.49 2.10 16.74
C GLY A 85 15.47 0.96 16.88
N SER A 86 15.03 -0.07 17.57
CA SER A 86 15.77 -1.29 17.82
C SER A 86 14.85 -2.50 17.84
N ILE A 87 15.42 -3.65 17.57
CA ILE A 87 14.76 -4.94 17.75
C ILE A 87 15.77 -5.91 18.34
N ASP A 88 15.41 -6.43 19.51
CA ASP A 88 16.19 -7.42 20.24
C ASP A 88 15.94 -8.82 19.68
N ALA A 89 16.88 -9.72 19.91
CA ALA A 89 16.71 -11.11 19.52
C ALA A 89 15.73 -11.80 20.46
N GLU A 90 14.64 -12.37 19.92
CA GLU A 90 13.74 -13.25 20.66
C GLU A 90 14.39 -14.62 20.96
N ASP A 91 13.70 -15.57 21.60
CA ASP A 91 14.35 -16.79 22.14
C ASP A 91 15.14 -17.62 21.10
N ARG A 92 14.87 -17.53 19.77
CA ARG A 92 15.65 -18.16 18.65
C ARG A 92 15.44 -17.58 17.21
N PRO A 93 15.53 -16.28 16.90
CA PRO A 93 15.45 -15.81 15.52
C PRO A 93 16.69 -16.26 14.72
N TYR A 94 16.46 -16.98 13.63
CA TYR A 94 17.45 -17.14 12.57
C TYR A 94 17.54 -15.84 11.73
N ASP A 95 16.57 -14.95 11.90
CA ASP A 95 16.33 -13.73 11.15
C ASP A 95 15.63 -12.68 12.02
N THR A 96 15.92 -11.41 11.81
CA THR A 96 15.33 -10.29 12.55
C THR A 96 15.12 -9.10 11.62
N ALA A 97 13.99 -8.42 11.73
CA ALA A 97 13.63 -7.31 10.85
C ALA A 97 13.12 -6.09 11.63
N LEU A 98 13.80 -4.95 11.47
CA LEU A 98 13.36 -3.65 11.97
C LEU A 98 12.63 -2.91 10.86
N HIS A 99 11.44 -2.38 11.16
CA HIS A 99 10.65 -1.56 10.25
C HIS A 99 10.46 -0.16 10.83
N VAL A 100 10.63 0.87 10.01
CA VAL A 100 10.40 2.28 10.40
C VAL A 100 9.22 2.81 9.59
N TRP A 101 8.01 2.48 10.03
CA TRP A 101 6.76 2.86 9.35
C TRP A 101 6.47 4.36 9.39
N GLU A 102 6.94 5.05 10.44
CA GLU A 102 6.72 6.49 10.61
C GLU A 102 7.55 7.37 9.66
N GLY A 103 8.42 6.77 8.85
CA GLY A 103 9.38 7.46 8.00
C GLY A 103 10.57 8.02 8.79
N LEU A 104 11.72 8.16 8.13
CA LEU A 104 12.91 8.73 8.75
C LEU A 104 12.71 10.24 9.00
N PRO A 105 13.10 10.77 10.17
CA PRO A 105 12.73 12.12 10.60
C PRO A 105 13.39 13.24 9.78
N GLN A 106 14.55 12.96 9.17
CA GLN A 106 15.35 13.93 8.43
C GLN A 106 16.15 13.26 7.30
N ALA A 107 16.62 14.03 6.34
CA ALA A 107 17.56 13.52 5.34
C ALA A 107 18.98 13.47 5.93
N GLY A 108 19.76 12.44 5.62
CA GLY A 108 21.15 12.32 6.03
C GLY A 108 21.68 10.89 6.09
N THR A 109 22.86 10.74 6.69
CA THR A 109 23.50 9.43 6.88
C THR A 109 22.98 8.75 8.13
N TYR A 110 22.43 7.56 7.97
CA TYR A 110 21.95 6.71 9.06
C TYR A 110 22.91 5.57 9.33
N THR A 111 22.99 5.11 10.58
CA THR A 111 23.83 3.97 10.98
C THR A 111 22.98 2.82 11.49
N VAL A 112 23.09 1.67 10.84
CA VAL A 112 22.57 0.40 11.34
C VAL A 112 23.68 -0.31 12.11
N GLU A 113 23.44 -0.59 13.38
CA GLU A 113 24.28 -1.49 14.16
C GLU A 113 23.63 -2.88 14.23
N ILE A 114 24.40 -3.89 13.83
CA ILE A 114 24.06 -5.28 14.07
C ILE A 114 24.91 -5.74 15.25
N SER A 115 24.28 -6.25 16.31
CA SER A 115 24.97 -6.87 17.44
C SER A 115 24.70 -8.37 17.51
N ASN A 116 25.60 -9.08 18.18
CA ASN A 116 25.42 -10.48 18.53
C ASN A 116 25.13 -10.59 20.04
N SER A 117 23.92 -11.02 20.40
CA SER A 117 23.52 -11.19 21.80
C SER A 117 23.87 -12.55 22.40
N ALA A 118 24.26 -13.52 21.58
CA ALA A 118 24.79 -14.79 22.04
C ALA A 118 26.29 -14.69 22.37
N GLU A 119 26.81 -15.57 23.24
CA GLU A 119 28.26 -15.64 23.43
C GLU A 119 28.95 -15.95 22.08
N PRO A 120 29.92 -15.13 21.64
CA PRO A 120 30.58 -15.33 20.36
C PRO A 120 31.15 -16.73 20.24
N SER A 121 30.96 -17.37 19.09
CA SER A 121 31.60 -18.67 18.82
C SER A 121 33.12 -18.54 19.03
N THR A 122 33.65 -19.22 20.05
CA THR A 122 35.10 -19.30 20.30
C THR A 122 35.79 -20.29 19.38
N VAL A 123 35.03 -20.97 18.51
CA VAL A 123 35.51 -22.01 17.60
C VAL A 123 35.79 -21.37 16.23
N PRO A 124 37.07 -21.27 15.79
CA PRO A 124 37.43 -20.67 14.50
C PRO A 124 36.81 -21.38 13.27
N GLU A 125 36.34 -22.62 13.45
CA GLU A 125 35.78 -23.47 12.39
C GLU A 125 34.29 -23.22 12.11
N ASN A 126 33.61 -22.39 12.93
CA ASN A 126 32.22 -21.98 12.72
C ASN A 126 32.03 -20.52 13.17
N PRO A 127 32.51 -19.54 12.37
CA PRO A 127 32.36 -18.13 12.68
C PRO A 127 30.88 -17.72 12.63
N ASP A 128 30.52 -16.75 13.47
CA ASP A 128 29.21 -16.11 13.40
C ASP A 128 29.13 -15.24 12.15
N GLU A 129 28.25 -15.61 11.22
CA GLU A 129 28.07 -14.96 9.91
C GLU A 129 26.61 -14.58 9.71
N TYR A 130 26.37 -13.40 9.14
CA TYR A 130 25.03 -12.92 8.79
C TYR A 130 25.01 -12.23 7.42
N ALA A 131 23.82 -12.15 6.83
CA ALA A 131 23.48 -11.22 5.77
C ALA A 131 22.59 -10.11 6.32
N ILE A 132 22.80 -8.88 5.86
CA ILE A 132 21.93 -7.73 6.08
C ILE A 132 21.39 -7.27 4.72
N THR A 133 20.08 -7.04 4.66
CA THR A 133 19.38 -6.44 3.53
C THR A 133 18.74 -5.15 4.00
N LEU A 134 18.97 -4.06 3.26
CA LEU A 134 18.30 -2.79 3.46
C LEU A 134 17.29 -2.57 2.32
N SER A 135 16.02 -2.45 2.66
CA SER A 135 14.93 -2.23 1.71
C SER A 135 14.32 -0.85 1.93
N ASN A 136 14.13 -0.10 0.84
CA ASN A 136 13.23 1.05 0.83
C ASN A 136 11.83 0.51 0.59
N LEU A 137 10.93 0.72 1.55
CA LEU A 137 9.51 0.36 1.45
C LEU A 137 8.66 1.54 0.97
N GLY A 138 9.25 2.74 0.93
CA GLY A 138 8.69 3.92 0.30
C GLY A 138 9.05 5.21 1.01
N GLN A 139 8.26 6.26 0.83
CA GLN A 139 8.49 7.54 1.49
C GLN A 139 7.19 8.15 2.01
N ARG A 140 7.20 8.57 3.28
CA ARG A 140 6.16 9.37 3.92
C ARG A 140 6.24 10.79 3.40
N ARG A 141 5.09 11.36 3.04
CA ARG A 141 4.99 12.69 2.42
C ARG A 141 4.54 13.75 3.43
N THR A 142 4.96 14.98 3.19
CA THR A 142 4.58 16.17 3.97
C THR A 142 3.14 16.61 3.67
N PRO A 143 2.44 17.31 4.59
CA PRO A 143 1.10 17.86 4.34
C PRO A 143 0.98 18.66 3.03
N GLU A 144 2.02 19.44 2.70
CA GLU A 144 2.16 20.19 1.45
C GLU A 144 2.09 19.24 0.24
N GLN A 145 2.89 18.16 0.25
CA GLN A 145 2.93 17.15 -0.81
C GLN A 145 1.65 16.33 -0.90
N LEU A 146 0.81 16.39 0.13
CA LEU A 146 -0.47 15.71 0.22
C LEU A 146 -1.65 16.59 -0.16
N GLY A 147 -1.39 17.84 -0.56
CA GLY A 147 -2.45 18.78 -0.92
C GLY A 147 -3.31 19.21 0.27
N LEU A 148 -2.83 19.03 1.51
CA LEU A 148 -3.60 19.39 2.70
C LEU A 148 -3.64 20.88 2.96
N ASP A 149 -2.61 21.60 2.54
CA ASP A 149 -2.65 23.06 2.52
C ASP A 149 -3.68 23.60 1.52
N ALA A 150 -4.15 22.76 0.60
CA ALA A 150 -5.24 23.12 -0.29
C ALA A 150 -6.62 23.00 0.40
N LEU A 151 -6.72 22.32 1.55
CA LEU A 151 -7.96 22.31 2.31
C LEU A 151 -8.21 23.71 2.90
N PRO A 152 -9.37 24.32 2.63
CA PRO A 152 -9.64 25.65 3.11
C PRO A 152 -9.83 25.65 4.64
N THR A 153 -9.28 26.67 5.30
CA THR A 153 -9.48 26.87 6.74
C THR A 153 -10.86 27.49 6.99
N LEU A 154 -11.66 26.84 7.84
CA LEU A 154 -13.00 27.30 8.22
C LEU A 154 -12.93 28.49 9.18
N GLY A 155 -13.14 29.69 8.63
CA GLY A 155 -13.10 30.94 9.38
C GLY A 155 -11.72 31.22 10.02
N THR A 156 -11.47 32.49 10.36
CA THR A 156 -10.27 32.86 11.13
C THR A 156 -10.56 33.06 12.62
N GLU A 157 -11.83 33.11 12.99
CA GLU A 157 -12.30 33.32 14.35
C GLU A 157 -12.67 31.98 15.00
N PRO A 158 -12.36 31.78 16.28
CA PRO A 158 -12.76 30.57 16.99
C PRO A 158 -14.29 30.43 17.01
N LEU A 159 -14.75 29.21 16.77
CA LEU A 159 -16.17 28.88 16.79
C LEU A 159 -16.77 29.21 18.17
N PRO A 160 -17.98 29.81 18.22
CA PRO A 160 -18.56 30.24 19.48
C PRO A 160 -18.98 29.05 20.35
N VAL A 161 -18.98 29.27 21.67
CA VAL A 161 -19.41 28.27 22.65
C VAL A 161 -20.94 28.24 22.71
N PHE A 162 -21.55 27.07 22.54
CA PHE A 162 -22.99 26.86 22.58
C PHE A 162 -23.57 26.83 24.00
N GLU A 163 -24.88 27.08 24.13
CA GLU A 163 -25.61 27.16 25.41
C GLU A 163 -25.00 28.18 26.39
N THR A 164 -24.42 29.26 25.85
CA THR A 164 -23.83 30.35 26.64
C THR A 164 -24.58 31.68 26.46
N GLY A 165 -24.56 32.52 27.49
CA GLY A 165 -25.26 33.80 27.54
C GLY A 165 -26.52 33.76 28.41
N GLU A 166 -27.29 34.86 28.40
CA GLU A 166 -28.56 34.93 29.12
C GLU A 166 -29.63 34.04 28.45
N LEU A 167 -30.28 33.20 29.25
CA LEU A 167 -31.42 32.39 28.83
C LEU A 167 -32.65 33.29 28.68
N ALA A 168 -33.24 33.31 27.49
CA ALA A 168 -34.46 34.05 27.21
C ALA A 168 -35.70 33.25 27.63
N ASP A 169 -36.69 33.95 28.18
CA ASP A 169 -38.00 33.35 28.48
C ASP A 169 -38.78 33.11 27.18
N SER A 170 -39.26 31.89 26.98
CA SER A 170 -39.79 31.42 25.70
C SER A 170 -40.87 30.36 25.92
N THR A 171 -41.97 30.47 25.17
CA THR A 171 -43.06 29.49 25.15
C THR A 171 -42.84 28.38 24.13
N LEU A 172 -41.70 28.40 23.40
CA LEU A 172 -41.40 27.49 22.29
C LEU A 172 -41.05 26.06 22.73
N GLY A 173 -40.84 25.85 24.03
CA GLY A 173 -40.42 24.56 24.58
C GLY A 173 -38.95 24.20 24.31
N ILE A 174 -38.14 25.17 23.86
CA ILE A 174 -36.70 25.05 23.61
C ILE A 174 -35.93 26.12 24.41
N ASN A 175 -34.68 25.85 24.73
CA ASN A 175 -33.83 26.84 25.40
C ASN A 175 -33.27 27.84 24.38
N LEU A 176 -33.45 29.15 24.64
CA LEU A 176 -32.93 30.22 23.79
C LEU A 176 -31.86 31.00 24.54
N TYR A 177 -30.64 31.05 24.01
CA TYR A 177 -29.52 31.76 24.61
C TYR A 177 -29.13 33.01 23.82
N GLY A 178 -28.70 34.05 24.53
CA GLY A 178 -28.21 35.30 23.93
C GLY A 178 -29.26 36.39 23.75
N ASN A 179 -30.42 36.24 24.40
CA ASN A 179 -31.53 37.21 24.41
C ASN A 179 -31.94 37.73 23.01
N PRO A 180 -32.35 36.84 22.08
CA PRO A 180 -32.82 37.26 20.76
C PRO A 180 -34.19 37.94 20.82
N ASP A 181 -34.45 38.82 19.87
CA ASP A 181 -35.80 39.33 19.60
C ASP A 181 -36.62 38.22 18.92
N ILE A 182 -37.75 37.87 19.52
CA ILE A 182 -38.61 36.76 19.05
C ILE A 182 -39.85 37.35 18.37
N THR A 183 -40.07 36.97 17.11
CA THR A 183 -41.31 37.27 16.38
C THR A 183 -42.16 36.01 16.26
N GLU A 184 -43.37 36.06 16.82
CA GLU A 184 -44.33 34.97 16.77
C GLU A 184 -44.93 34.76 15.37
N PRO A 185 -45.36 33.53 15.04
CA PRO A 185 -45.95 33.18 13.76
C PRO A 185 -47.21 34.00 13.43
N ALA A 186 -47.32 34.41 12.17
CA ALA A 186 -48.57 34.96 11.64
C ALA A 186 -49.66 33.88 11.58
N SER A 187 -50.94 34.28 11.62
CA SER A 187 -52.10 33.37 11.69
C SER A 187 -52.22 32.33 10.56
N GLY A 188 -51.46 32.49 9.46
CA GLY A 188 -51.39 31.54 8.34
C GLY A 188 -50.17 30.61 8.32
N GLN A 189 -49.22 30.77 9.25
CA GLN A 189 -48.02 29.93 9.37
C GLN A 189 -47.73 29.66 10.85
N PRO A 190 -48.60 28.91 11.56
CA PRO A 190 -48.59 28.80 13.04
C PRO A 190 -47.31 28.20 13.64
N ASN A 191 -46.37 27.74 12.81
CA ASN A 191 -45.15 27.07 13.25
C ASN A 191 -43.85 27.69 12.70
N VAL A 192 -43.91 28.92 12.18
CA VAL A 192 -42.73 29.65 11.71
C VAL A 192 -42.36 30.73 12.71
N TYR A 193 -41.19 30.61 13.32
CA TYR A 193 -40.68 31.55 14.32
C TYR A 193 -39.43 32.24 13.79
N ILE A 194 -39.30 33.54 14.07
CA ILE A 194 -38.12 34.33 13.67
C ILE A 194 -37.41 34.80 14.94
N LEU A 195 -36.14 34.42 15.07
CA LEU A 195 -35.23 34.86 16.13
C LEU A 195 -34.21 35.81 15.51
N GLN A 196 -34.09 37.02 16.05
CA GLN A 196 -33.18 38.02 15.50
C GLN A 196 -32.22 38.54 16.57
N ARG A 197 -30.94 38.69 16.22
CA ARG A 197 -29.94 39.37 17.06
C ARG A 197 -28.97 40.15 16.18
N GLY A 198 -29.09 41.47 16.16
CA GLY A 198 -28.29 42.32 15.28
C GLY A 198 -28.56 42.02 13.80
N PRO A 199 -27.52 41.77 12.97
CA PRO A 199 -27.71 41.44 11.56
C PRO A 199 -28.16 39.99 11.32
N LEU A 200 -28.01 39.10 12.32
CA LEU A 200 -28.25 37.67 12.17
C LEU A 200 -29.70 37.31 12.48
N THR A 201 -30.29 36.49 11.61
CA THR A 201 -31.66 35.99 11.75
C THR A 201 -31.68 34.47 11.66
N ALA A 202 -32.39 33.81 12.57
CA ALA A 202 -32.74 32.39 12.48
C ALA A 202 -34.25 32.25 12.25
N THR A 203 -34.66 31.70 11.11
CA THR A 203 -36.05 31.34 10.83
C THR A 203 -36.25 29.86 11.11
N LEU A 204 -37.03 29.53 12.13
CA LEU A 204 -37.36 28.14 12.49
C LEU A 204 -38.72 27.79 11.89
N ASP A 205 -38.75 26.94 10.88
CA ASP A 205 -39.97 26.49 10.19
C ASP A 205 -40.23 25.01 10.49
N ASN A 206 -41.18 24.73 11.37
CA ASN A 206 -41.40 23.37 11.83
C ASN A 206 -42.78 22.84 11.47
N SER A 207 -42.86 21.60 11.01
CA SER A 207 -44.15 20.93 10.80
C SER A 207 -44.77 20.43 12.12
N PHE A 208 -43.97 20.38 13.19
CA PHE A 208 -44.29 19.87 14.53
C PHE A 208 -43.76 20.81 15.62
N PRO A 209 -44.01 20.57 16.93
CA PRO A 209 -43.41 21.36 17.99
C PRO A 209 -41.88 21.40 17.88
N LEU A 210 -41.28 22.59 18.02
CA LEU A 210 -39.83 22.80 17.90
C LEU A 210 -39.02 21.86 18.80
N ALA A 211 -39.51 21.64 20.02
CA ALA A 211 -38.93 20.76 21.02
C ALA A 211 -38.82 19.27 20.62
N SER A 212 -39.45 18.84 19.50
CA SER A 212 -39.34 17.47 19.01
C SER A 212 -38.07 17.19 18.19
N GLY A 213 -37.28 18.21 17.86
CA GLY A 213 -36.02 18.04 17.14
C GLY A 213 -34.95 19.07 17.48
N ILE A 214 -35.32 20.22 18.06
CA ILE A 214 -34.38 21.24 18.51
C ILE A 214 -34.44 21.30 20.03
N ARG A 215 -33.29 21.20 20.69
CA ARG A 215 -33.17 21.40 22.14
C ARG A 215 -32.90 22.85 22.48
N SER A 216 -31.95 23.46 21.80
CA SER A 216 -31.54 24.83 22.08
C SER A 216 -31.05 25.59 20.85
N VAL A 217 -31.20 26.91 20.91
CA VAL A 217 -30.65 27.84 19.93
C VAL A 217 -29.84 28.89 20.67
N THR A 218 -28.60 29.09 20.23
CA THR A 218 -27.67 30.10 20.77
C THR A 218 -27.45 31.17 19.72
N MET A 219 -27.89 32.39 19.99
CA MET A 219 -27.71 33.54 19.11
C MET A 219 -26.58 34.41 19.64
N GLN A 220 -25.48 34.57 18.92
CA GLN A 220 -24.37 35.46 19.28
C GLN A 220 -24.10 36.49 18.17
N GLN A 221 -23.26 37.49 18.43
CA GLN A 221 -22.90 38.47 17.40
C GLN A 221 -22.10 37.83 16.26
N GLN A 222 -21.35 36.78 16.56
CA GLN A 222 -20.47 36.07 15.63
C GLN A 222 -21.16 34.92 14.88
N GLY A 223 -22.39 34.55 15.24
CA GLY A 223 -23.10 33.48 14.56
C GLY A 223 -24.27 32.88 15.35
N ILE A 224 -24.84 31.83 14.78
CA ILE A 224 -26.03 31.12 15.23
C ILE A 224 -25.66 29.65 15.44
N GLY A 225 -25.93 29.13 16.63
CA GLY A 225 -25.78 27.72 16.96
C GLY A 225 -27.14 27.07 17.23
N ILE A 226 -27.38 25.88 16.69
CA ILE A 226 -28.58 25.08 16.89
C ILE A 226 -28.14 23.70 17.39
N ILE A 227 -28.65 23.29 18.55
CA ILE A 227 -28.44 21.94 19.07
C ILE A 227 -29.68 21.11 18.75
N ALA A 228 -29.49 20.12 17.89
CA ALA A 228 -30.49 19.10 17.58
C ALA A 228 -30.51 18.04 18.68
N ASP A 229 -31.71 17.61 19.04
CA ASP A 229 -31.96 16.57 20.04
C ASP A 229 -33.16 15.75 19.58
N ASN A 230 -32.91 14.49 19.24
CA ASN A 230 -33.96 13.53 18.93
C ASN A 230 -33.49 12.10 19.22
N ASN A 231 -34.44 11.20 19.43
CA ASN A 231 -34.18 9.80 19.80
C ASN A 231 -33.46 8.95 18.73
N ASN A 232 -33.19 9.52 17.55
CA ASN A 232 -32.56 8.82 16.42
C ASN A 232 -31.15 9.36 16.11
N LEU A 233 -30.63 10.28 16.91
CA LEU A 233 -29.22 10.68 16.87
C LEU A 233 -28.35 9.54 17.39
N ALA A 234 -27.21 9.32 16.73
CA ALA A 234 -26.20 8.36 17.20
C ALA A 234 -25.48 8.86 18.47
N GLN A 235 -25.43 10.19 18.64
CA GLN A 235 -24.88 10.91 19.78
C GLN A 235 -26.02 11.50 20.61
N ASP A 236 -25.78 11.86 21.87
CA ASP A 236 -26.80 12.51 22.71
C ASP A 236 -27.29 13.84 22.10
N GLN A 237 -26.44 14.52 21.31
CA GLN A 237 -26.71 15.80 20.67
C GLN A 237 -25.93 15.91 19.36
N ALA A 238 -26.46 16.71 18.42
CA ALA A 238 -25.73 17.15 17.25
C ALA A 238 -25.79 18.68 17.14
N VAL A 239 -24.71 19.29 16.68
CA VAL A 239 -24.57 20.74 16.62
C VAL A 239 -24.55 21.23 15.18
N PHE A 240 -25.31 22.28 14.90
CA PHE A 240 -25.20 23.06 13.68
C PHE A 240 -24.78 24.48 14.03
N TYR A 241 -23.77 25.02 13.34
CA TYR A 241 -23.31 26.39 13.49
C TYR A 241 -23.22 27.09 12.13
N THR A 242 -23.52 28.40 12.12
CA THR A 242 -23.24 29.26 10.98
C THR A 242 -22.99 30.71 11.39
N ASN A 243 -22.18 31.41 10.61
CA ASN A 243 -21.97 32.87 10.73
C ASN A 243 -22.94 33.70 9.86
N GLN A 244 -23.95 33.07 9.27
CA GLN A 244 -24.90 33.71 8.35
C GLN A 244 -26.35 33.66 8.87
N THR A 245 -27.24 34.41 8.23
CA THR A 245 -28.68 34.20 8.40
C THR A 245 -29.06 32.80 7.91
N VAL A 246 -29.92 32.10 8.67
CA VAL A 246 -30.31 30.71 8.38
C VAL A 246 -31.81 30.50 8.53
N ARG A 247 -32.37 29.68 7.64
CA ARG A 247 -33.68 29.06 7.82
C ARG A 247 -33.48 27.58 8.13
N ALA A 248 -33.93 27.14 9.29
CA ALA A 248 -33.89 25.75 9.71
C ALA A 248 -35.30 25.15 9.67
N ALA A 249 -35.46 24.04 8.97
CA ALA A 249 -36.69 23.28 8.90
C ALA A 249 -36.52 21.86 9.44
N TYR A 250 -37.54 21.32 10.12
CA TYR A 250 -37.54 19.96 10.66
C TYR A 250 -38.79 19.18 10.26
N VAL A 251 -38.59 17.93 9.84
CA VAL A 251 -39.64 17.00 9.46
C VAL A 251 -39.58 15.76 10.35
N ASN A 252 -40.47 15.70 11.35
CA ASN A 252 -40.48 14.62 12.35
C ASN A 252 -40.75 13.23 11.77
N ALA A 253 -41.49 13.12 10.66
CA ALA A 253 -41.79 11.83 10.04
C ALA A 253 -40.55 11.12 9.47
N THR A 254 -39.51 11.88 9.12
CA THR A 254 -38.27 11.39 8.53
C THR A 254 -37.02 11.76 9.33
N PHE A 255 -37.20 12.42 10.49
CA PHE A 255 -36.12 12.97 11.32
C PHE A 255 -35.13 13.85 10.54
N THR A 256 -35.63 14.57 9.53
CA THR A 256 -34.78 15.33 8.60
C THR A 256 -34.76 16.80 8.97
N TYR A 257 -33.55 17.37 8.96
CA TYR A 257 -33.27 18.80 9.09
C TYR A 257 -32.85 19.35 7.73
N THR A 258 -33.33 20.55 7.41
CA THR A 258 -32.88 21.32 6.25
C THR A 258 -32.49 22.72 6.70
N PHE A 259 -31.24 23.09 6.48
CA PHE A 259 -30.69 24.42 6.74
C PHE A 259 -30.47 25.13 5.42
N THR A 260 -31.11 26.28 5.23
CA THR A 260 -30.90 27.15 4.07
C THR A 260 -30.22 28.43 4.52
N LEU A 261 -29.02 28.67 4.03
CA LEU A 261 -28.18 29.82 4.38
C LEU A 261 -28.46 31.02 3.47
N GLU A 262 -28.09 32.21 3.94
CA GLU A 262 -28.15 33.45 3.16
C GLU A 262 -27.32 33.40 1.87
N SER A 263 -26.21 32.65 1.89
CA SER A 263 -25.39 32.35 0.70
C SER A 263 -26.14 31.61 -0.41
N GLY A 264 -27.28 30.98 -0.10
CA GLY A 264 -28.01 30.08 -0.99
C GLY A 264 -27.73 28.59 -0.72
N GLN A 265 -26.68 28.27 0.04
CA GLN A 265 -26.36 26.88 0.37
C GLN A 265 -27.48 26.21 1.17
N THR A 266 -27.81 24.99 0.79
CA THR A 266 -28.83 24.15 1.43
C THR A 266 -28.21 22.85 1.91
N ILE A 267 -28.27 22.62 3.23
CA ILE A 267 -27.74 21.44 3.90
C ILE A 267 -28.93 20.62 4.41
N THR A 268 -29.04 19.38 3.95
CA THR A 268 -30.07 18.42 4.39
C THR A 268 -29.40 17.27 5.13
N THR A 269 -29.89 16.90 6.32
CA THR A 269 -29.29 15.83 7.12
C THR A 269 -30.32 15.17 8.04
N ASP A 270 -30.11 13.92 8.40
CA ASP A 270 -30.79 13.25 9.53
C ASP A 270 -29.88 13.11 10.76
N PHE A 271 -28.71 13.76 10.73
CA PHE A 271 -27.63 13.71 11.72
C PHE A 271 -27.14 12.29 12.06
N PHE A 272 -27.34 11.33 11.15
CA PHE A 272 -26.82 9.98 11.36
C PHE A 272 -25.29 10.01 11.40
N ASN A 273 -24.69 9.54 12.50
CA ASN A 273 -23.26 9.60 12.80
C ASN A 273 -22.61 11.01 12.71
N ILE A 274 -23.40 12.08 12.64
CA ILE A 274 -22.90 13.45 12.58
C ILE A 274 -23.00 14.08 13.96
N SER A 275 -21.87 14.47 14.53
CA SER A 275 -21.82 15.20 15.80
C SER A 275 -21.88 16.71 15.60
N ARG A 276 -21.37 17.20 14.46
CA ARG A 276 -21.23 18.63 14.21
C ARG A 276 -21.29 19.00 12.73
N ILE A 277 -21.91 20.14 12.43
CA ILE A 277 -21.89 20.81 11.13
C ILE A 277 -21.54 22.29 11.36
N ASP A 278 -20.50 22.79 10.73
CA ASP A 278 -20.09 24.19 10.76
C ASP A 278 -20.16 24.79 9.35
N ALA A 279 -21.05 25.75 9.13
CA ALA A 279 -21.24 26.41 7.84
C ALA A 279 -20.80 27.88 7.88
N VAL A 280 -19.57 28.14 7.44
CA VAL A 280 -18.86 29.42 7.61
C VAL A 280 -18.26 29.86 6.28
N ASP A 281 -18.50 31.12 5.90
CA ASP A 281 -17.88 31.75 4.73
C ASP A 281 -18.02 30.97 3.40
N GLY A 282 -19.17 30.29 3.22
CA GLY A 282 -19.45 29.49 2.02
C GLY A 282 -18.93 28.06 2.06
N LEU A 283 -18.28 27.65 3.15
CA LEU A 283 -17.81 26.30 3.39
C LEU A 283 -18.66 25.61 4.42
N VAL A 284 -18.83 24.30 4.28
CA VAL A 284 -19.54 23.44 5.22
C VAL A 284 -18.61 22.33 5.67
N ALA A 285 -18.20 22.38 6.94
CA ALA A 285 -17.51 21.31 7.61
C ALA A 285 -18.51 20.39 8.31
N VAL A 286 -18.24 19.10 8.29
CA VAL A 286 -19.04 18.09 8.99
C VAL A 286 -18.08 17.21 9.77
N THR A 287 -18.33 17.08 11.08
CA THR A 287 -17.65 16.08 11.91
C THR A 287 -18.59 14.90 12.10
N PHE A 288 -18.11 13.75 11.68
CA PHE A 288 -18.71 12.46 11.96
C PHE A 288 -18.03 11.86 13.19
N SER A 289 -18.82 11.23 14.06
CA SER A 289 -18.30 10.58 15.25
C SER A 289 -18.92 9.19 15.35
N ARG A 290 -18.07 8.17 15.34
CA ARG A 290 -18.47 6.78 15.47
C ARG A 290 -17.81 6.13 16.66
N THR A 291 -18.62 5.43 17.45
CA THR A 291 -18.14 4.56 18.52
C THR A 291 -17.95 3.14 17.98
N ASP A 292 -16.77 2.57 18.16
CA ASP A 292 -16.52 1.16 17.83
C ASP A 292 -17.11 0.19 18.86
N ALA A 293 -16.89 -1.12 18.69
CA ALA A 293 -17.44 -2.14 19.58
C ALA A 293 -16.82 -2.09 21.00
N GLU A 294 -15.62 -1.53 21.09
CA GLU A 294 -14.82 -1.37 22.31
C GLU A 294 -15.15 -0.07 23.06
N GLY A 295 -15.92 0.84 22.45
CA GLY A 295 -16.34 2.10 23.04
C GLY A 295 -15.44 3.30 22.71
N SER A 296 -14.42 3.12 21.87
CA SER A 296 -13.55 4.19 21.40
C SER A 296 -14.26 5.01 20.34
N ILE A 297 -14.12 6.33 20.43
CA ILE A 297 -14.70 7.27 19.48
C ILE A 297 -13.66 7.57 18.41
N THR A 298 -14.04 7.36 17.16
CA THR A 298 -13.29 7.79 15.98
C THR A 298 -14.03 8.97 15.34
N GLU A 299 -13.28 9.99 14.96
CA GLU A 299 -13.82 11.13 14.23
C GLU A 299 -13.37 11.08 12.77
N GLN A 300 -14.30 11.38 11.87
CA GLN A 300 -14.03 11.62 10.46
C GLN A 300 -14.57 13.00 10.10
N HIS A 301 -13.97 13.64 9.11
CA HIS A 301 -14.32 15.01 8.73
C HIS A 301 -14.71 15.08 7.27
N ALA A 302 -15.72 15.87 6.94
CA ALA A 302 -15.96 16.24 5.56
C ALA A 302 -16.04 17.75 5.36
N VAL A 303 -15.64 18.24 4.19
CA VAL A 303 -15.65 19.66 3.83
C VAL A 303 -16.26 19.83 2.45
N PHE A 304 -17.18 20.78 2.32
CA PHE A 304 -17.96 21.03 1.11
C PHE A 304 -18.05 22.52 0.80
N ASP A 305 -18.12 22.88 -0.48
CA ASP A 305 -18.44 24.23 -0.96
C ASP A 305 -19.70 24.28 -1.87
N ASN A 306 -20.37 23.13 -2.05
CA ASN A 306 -21.53 23.00 -2.92
C ASN A 306 -22.72 23.87 -2.48
N GLU A 307 -23.57 24.21 -3.44
CA GLU A 307 -24.87 24.86 -3.19
C GLU A 307 -25.86 23.89 -2.50
N ILE A 308 -25.85 22.61 -2.85
CA ILE A 308 -26.74 21.59 -2.28
C ILE A 308 -25.89 20.47 -1.68
N ILE A 309 -26.08 20.22 -0.38
CA ILE A 309 -25.38 19.21 0.40
C ILE A 309 -26.46 18.35 1.08
N ASP A 310 -26.52 17.05 0.77
CA ASP A 310 -27.45 16.11 1.42
C ASP A 310 -26.68 14.94 2.03
N LEU A 311 -26.81 14.82 3.36
CA LEU A 311 -26.03 13.94 4.24
C LEU A 311 -26.93 12.92 4.94
N ARG A 312 -27.99 12.47 4.27
CA ARG A 312 -28.95 11.51 4.83
C ARG A 312 -28.52 10.07 4.57
N ARG A 313 -28.99 9.16 5.42
CA ARG A 313 -28.91 7.72 5.15
C ARG A 313 -29.67 7.35 3.87
N PRO A 314 -29.15 6.42 3.05
CA PRO A 314 -29.92 5.79 1.99
C PRO A 314 -31.08 4.97 2.56
N GLN A 315 -32.11 4.77 1.74
CA GLN A 315 -33.12 3.75 2.05
C GLN A 315 -32.51 2.36 1.88
N GLN A 316 -32.46 1.61 2.97
CA GLN A 316 -31.83 0.29 3.02
C GLN A 316 -32.79 -0.77 3.53
N GLY A 317 -32.53 -2.02 3.14
CA GLY A 317 -33.28 -3.18 3.64
C GLY A 317 -33.03 -3.43 5.14
N PRO A 318 -33.91 -4.18 5.83
CA PRO A 318 -33.82 -4.41 7.28
C PRO A 318 -32.57 -5.20 7.73
N ASN A 319 -31.81 -5.78 6.80
CA ASN A 319 -30.62 -6.58 7.08
C ASN A 319 -29.33 -5.95 6.55
N GLU A 320 -29.39 -4.74 6.00
CA GLU A 320 -28.22 -4.05 5.45
C GLU A 320 -27.55 -3.20 6.53
N LYS A 321 -26.21 -3.11 6.46
CA LYS A 321 -25.45 -2.24 7.36
C LYS A 321 -25.75 -0.78 7.00
N PRO A 322 -26.08 0.07 7.99
CA PRO A 322 -26.36 1.48 7.76
C PRO A 322 -25.14 2.18 7.16
N LEU A 323 -25.35 2.90 6.06
CA LEU A 323 -24.34 3.72 5.38
C LEU A 323 -24.69 5.20 5.50
N ASN A 324 -23.68 6.05 5.35
CA ASN A 324 -23.83 7.50 5.20
C ASN A 324 -23.90 7.81 3.71
N GLY A 325 -24.93 8.54 3.29
CA GLY A 325 -25.09 9.01 1.93
C GLY A 325 -24.65 10.46 1.83
N PHE A 326 -23.85 10.77 0.81
CA PHE A 326 -23.38 12.12 0.49
C PHE A 326 -23.82 12.44 -0.94
N LEU A 327 -24.74 13.38 -1.11
CA LEU A 327 -25.13 13.87 -2.44
C LEU A 327 -24.26 15.09 -2.78
N PHE A 328 -23.53 15.00 -3.88
CA PHE A 328 -22.73 16.11 -4.40
C PHE A 328 -23.46 16.73 -5.60
N GLY A 329 -24.30 17.75 -5.33
CA GLY A 329 -25.10 18.39 -6.38
C GLY A 329 -25.99 17.41 -7.14
N ASP A 330 -25.93 17.46 -8.48
CA ASP A 330 -26.72 16.58 -9.37
C ASP A 330 -25.99 15.27 -9.74
N GLU A 331 -24.76 15.08 -9.28
CA GLU A 331 -23.87 14.01 -9.77
C GLU A 331 -24.19 12.65 -9.15
N GLY A 332 -24.96 12.60 -8.07
CA GLY A 332 -25.43 11.38 -7.41
C GLY A 332 -24.82 11.16 -6.03
N TYR A 333 -25.14 10.03 -5.42
CA TYR A 333 -24.75 9.73 -4.05
C TYR A 333 -23.44 8.95 -4.00
N LEU A 334 -22.52 9.40 -3.14
CA LEU A 334 -21.47 8.58 -2.57
C LEU A 334 -22.00 7.91 -1.29
N TYR A 335 -21.71 6.64 -1.09
CA TYR A 335 -22.06 5.90 0.12
C TYR A 335 -20.81 5.44 0.88
N SER A 336 -20.75 5.69 2.18
CA SER A 336 -19.64 5.24 3.03
C SER A 336 -20.07 4.70 4.40
N ASP A 337 -19.29 3.75 4.91
CA ASP A 337 -19.38 3.21 6.27
C ASP A 337 -18.55 4.00 7.31
N LEU A 338 -17.88 5.08 6.87
CA LEU A 338 -16.96 5.91 7.66
C LEU A 338 -15.74 5.15 8.21
N ILE A 339 -15.30 4.09 7.53
CA ILE A 339 -14.12 3.30 7.92
C ILE A 339 -12.96 3.59 6.98
N GLY A 340 -11.76 3.65 7.55
CA GLY A 340 -10.50 3.65 6.80
C GLY A 340 -10.06 5.03 6.32
N TRP A 341 -10.98 5.95 6.06
CA TRP A 341 -10.66 7.34 5.69
C TRP A 341 -10.83 8.30 6.86
N HIS A 342 -10.10 9.41 6.80
CA HIS A 342 -10.12 10.47 7.80
C HIS A 342 -10.87 11.72 7.33
N THR A 343 -10.51 12.26 6.16
CA THR A 343 -11.11 13.48 5.62
C THR A 343 -11.67 13.24 4.23
N LEU A 344 -12.87 13.77 3.97
CA LEU A 344 -13.49 13.82 2.65
C LEU A 344 -13.69 15.28 2.26
N ALA A 345 -13.16 15.72 1.13
CA ALA A 345 -13.35 17.07 0.62
C ALA A 345 -14.02 16.99 -0.75
N TYR A 346 -15.13 17.69 -0.94
CA TYR A 346 -15.68 17.95 -2.27
C TYR A 346 -15.68 19.46 -2.48
N LEU A 347 -14.69 19.94 -3.24
CA LEU A 347 -14.41 21.35 -3.44
C LEU A 347 -14.23 21.62 -4.92
N ASP A 348 -14.83 22.71 -5.42
CA ASP A 348 -14.76 23.12 -6.82
C ASP A 348 -15.12 22.00 -7.83
N GLY A 349 -15.97 21.05 -7.43
CA GLY A 349 -16.37 19.90 -8.24
C GLY A 349 -15.41 18.70 -8.22
N HIS A 350 -14.36 18.75 -7.39
CA HIS A 350 -13.38 17.66 -7.25
C HIS A 350 -13.56 16.95 -5.91
N LEU A 351 -13.65 15.62 -5.96
CA LEU A 351 -13.65 14.78 -4.76
C LEU A 351 -12.22 14.40 -4.38
N THR A 352 -11.84 14.69 -3.15
CA THR A 352 -10.60 14.24 -2.53
C THR A 352 -10.88 13.50 -1.23
N VAL A 353 -10.40 12.26 -1.11
CA VAL A 353 -10.55 11.43 0.10
C VAL A 353 -9.18 11.14 0.68
N TYR A 354 -8.98 11.46 1.95
CA TYR A 354 -7.73 11.27 2.68
C TYR A 354 -7.83 10.09 3.64
N TYR A 355 -6.80 9.24 3.64
CA TYR A 355 -6.68 8.06 4.49
C TYR A 355 -5.56 8.24 5.52
N GLY A 356 -5.79 7.79 6.76
CA GLY A 356 -4.81 7.92 7.84
C GLY A 356 -5.39 7.56 9.22
N SER A 357 -4.50 7.39 10.21
CA SER A 357 -4.89 7.06 11.58
C SER A 357 -5.32 8.29 12.37
N THR A 358 -6.38 8.10 13.17
CA THR A 358 -6.99 9.11 14.03
C THR A 358 -6.18 9.24 15.32
N GLU A 359 -5.69 10.45 15.65
CA GLU A 359 -5.75 10.95 17.04
C GLU A 359 -5.24 12.37 17.25
N GLN A 360 -4.42 12.96 16.36
CA GLN A 360 -4.03 14.35 16.62
C GLN A 360 -3.70 15.25 15.42
N TYR A 361 -3.21 14.72 14.30
CA TYR A 361 -3.25 15.36 12.98
C TYR A 361 -3.08 14.25 11.93
N PRO A 362 -4.07 13.91 11.11
CA PRO A 362 -4.37 12.52 10.77
C PRO A 362 -4.09 12.15 9.32
N ILE A 363 -3.10 12.81 8.71
CA ILE A 363 -2.75 12.60 7.31
C ILE A 363 -1.25 12.39 7.20
N SER A 364 -0.67 11.80 8.23
CA SER A 364 0.74 11.52 8.29
C SER A 364 1.12 10.46 7.26
N ASP A 365 0.22 9.57 6.85
CA ASP A 365 0.57 8.47 5.95
C ASP A 365 0.48 8.82 4.46
N GLY A 366 -0.11 9.98 4.16
CA GLY A 366 0.01 10.59 2.85
C GLY A 366 -0.69 9.89 1.69
N ARG A 367 -1.90 9.42 1.96
CA ARG A 367 -2.66 8.60 1.01
C ARG A 367 -3.97 9.29 0.70
N PHE A 368 -4.18 9.62 -0.56
CA PHE A 368 -5.42 10.22 -0.99
C PHE A 368 -5.91 9.64 -2.31
N ILE A 369 -7.20 9.82 -2.52
CA ILE A 369 -7.83 9.65 -3.82
C ILE A 369 -8.33 10.99 -4.27
N THR A 370 -7.87 11.45 -5.42
CA THR A 370 -8.52 12.55 -6.14
C THR A 370 -9.22 12.00 -7.37
N SER A 371 -10.42 12.49 -7.64
CA SER A 371 -11.23 11.96 -8.72
C SER A 371 -12.03 13.06 -9.41
N ASP A 372 -11.82 13.20 -10.72
CA ASP A 372 -12.69 13.95 -11.64
C ASP A 372 -13.93 13.13 -12.06
N VAL A 373 -14.02 11.87 -11.63
CA VAL A 373 -15.13 10.98 -11.93
C VAL A 373 -15.94 10.68 -10.68
N ARG A 374 -17.21 10.33 -10.88
CA ARG A 374 -18.12 9.98 -9.81
C ARG A 374 -17.70 8.68 -9.09
N VAL A 375 -17.55 8.79 -7.77
CA VAL A 375 -17.39 7.66 -6.85
C VAL A 375 -18.73 7.34 -6.21
N ASP A 376 -19.19 6.09 -6.34
CA ASP A 376 -20.48 5.66 -5.79
C ASP A 376 -20.36 5.08 -4.39
N ARG A 377 -19.28 4.36 -4.11
CA ARG A 377 -19.12 3.64 -2.83
C ARG A 377 -17.70 3.70 -2.33
N LEU A 378 -17.59 3.88 -1.02
CA LEU A 378 -16.36 3.90 -0.26
C LEU A 378 -16.53 3.06 1.01
N LEU A 379 -16.14 1.79 0.93
CA LEU A 379 -16.41 0.79 1.98
C LEU A 379 -15.12 0.10 2.39
N VAL A 380 -15.04 -0.38 3.63
CA VAL A 380 -13.97 -1.29 4.04
C VAL A 380 -14.50 -2.73 4.11
N ASP A 381 -13.83 -3.63 3.38
CA ASP A 381 -14.12 -5.06 3.38
C ASP A 381 -12.83 -5.86 3.62
N ALA A 382 -12.86 -6.75 4.61
CA ALA A 382 -11.71 -7.58 5.02
C ALA A 382 -10.39 -6.81 5.24
N GLY A 383 -10.46 -5.55 5.68
CA GLY A 383 -9.28 -4.68 5.91
C GLY A 383 -8.79 -3.93 4.66
N LEU A 384 -9.39 -4.17 3.50
CA LEU A 384 -9.12 -3.43 2.27
C LEU A 384 -10.20 -2.38 2.03
N THR A 385 -9.82 -1.24 1.46
CA THR A 385 -10.80 -0.26 1.01
C THR A 385 -11.28 -0.61 -0.38
N SER A 386 -12.59 -0.80 -0.51
CA SER A 386 -13.29 -1.01 -1.76
C SER A 386 -13.90 0.29 -2.26
N ILE A 387 -13.58 0.63 -3.50
CA ILE A 387 -14.02 1.85 -4.16
C ILE A 387 -14.64 1.49 -5.49
N GLN A 388 -15.85 1.97 -5.70
CA GLN A 388 -16.63 1.70 -6.89
C GLN A 388 -16.88 2.99 -7.67
N PHE A 389 -16.54 2.97 -8.96
CA PHE A 389 -16.76 4.07 -9.89
C PHE A 389 -18.00 3.83 -10.74
N ALA A 390 -18.77 4.89 -10.96
CA ALA A 390 -20.00 4.84 -11.74
C ALA A 390 -19.72 4.88 -13.25
N ASN A 391 -19.44 3.72 -13.85
CA ASN A 391 -19.64 3.53 -15.28
C ASN A 391 -20.92 2.70 -15.43
N ASN A 392 -21.98 3.30 -16.02
CA ASN A 392 -23.31 2.71 -16.25
C ASN A 392 -23.33 1.17 -16.19
N GLU A 393 -23.95 0.58 -15.15
CA GLU A 393 -23.94 -0.88 -14.90
C GLU A 393 -24.32 -1.67 -16.16
N PRO A 394 -23.46 -2.60 -16.62
CA PRO A 394 -22.78 -3.65 -15.86
C PRO A 394 -21.26 -3.47 -15.66
N ASP A 395 -20.72 -2.30 -16.01
CA ASP A 395 -19.28 -2.09 -16.24
C ASP A 395 -18.57 -1.32 -15.12
N ALA A 396 -19.06 -1.38 -13.87
CA ALA A 396 -18.45 -0.65 -12.76
C ALA A 396 -17.00 -1.09 -12.52
N THR A 397 -16.06 -0.14 -12.49
CA THR A 397 -14.65 -0.40 -12.18
C THR A 397 -14.48 -0.43 -10.66
N TYR A 398 -13.75 -1.43 -10.16
CA TYR A 398 -13.48 -1.62 -8.73
C TYR A 398 -12.01 -1.41 -8.40
N LEU A 399 -11.76 -0.68 -7.32
CA LEU A 399 -10.44 -0.57 -6.72
C LEU A 399 -10.48 -1.20 -5.32
N LEU A 400 -9.62 -2.19 -5.09
CA LEU A 400 -9.39 -2.81 -3.79
C LEU A 400 -7.99 -2.38 -3.32
N LEU A 401 -7.96 -1.45 -2.38
CA LEU A 401 -6.75 -0.72 -2.01
C LEU A 401 -6.30 -1.12 -0.59
N ASP A 402 -5.09 -1.67 -0.49
CA ASP A 402 -4.33 -1.81 0.74
C ASP A 402 -3.55 -0.51 0.99
N TRP A 403 -4.13 0.35 1.82
CA TRP A 403 -3.53 1.65 2.09
C TRP A 403 -2.18 1.52 2.78
N GLU A 404 -1.94 0.51 3.62
CA GLU A 404 -0.67 0.39 4.36
C GLU A 404 0.56 0.41 3.45
N ARG A 405 0.40 0.01 2.17
CA ARG A 405 1.49 -0.12 1.20
C ARG A 405 1.28 0.65 -0.10
N MET A 406 0.23 1.47 -0.18
CA MET A 406 -0.05 2.35 -1.31
C MET A 406 0.22 3.81 -0.96
N GLY A 407 0.61 4.60 -1.96
CA GLY A 407 0.62 6.06 -1.85
C GLY A 407 -0.73 6.64 -2.31
N ASP A 408 -0.73 7.28 -3.48
CA ASP A 408 -1.91 7.97 -4.00
C ASP A 408 -2.59 7.20 -5.12
N ALA A 409 -3.90 7.42 -5.24
CA ALA A 409 -4.61 7.17 -6.49
C ALA A 409 -5.19 8.49 -7.01
N ALA A 410 -4.98 8.81 -8.28
CA ALA A 410 -5.56 9.99 -8.91
C ALA A 410 -6.30 9.59 -10.18
N ILE A 411 -7.49 10.13 -10.37
CA ILE A 411 -8.22 10.02 -11.63
C ILE A 411 -8.32 11.39 -12.26
N GLU A 412 -7.50 11.59 -13.29
CA GLU A 412 -7.37 12.85 -14.01
C GLU A 412 -7.56 12.58 -15.50
N GLY A 413 -8.46 13.32 -16.16
CA GLY A 413 -8.61 13.24 -17.61
C GLY A 413 -8.89 11.83 -18.17
N SER A 414 -9.67 11.00 -17.44
CA SER A 414 -9.96 9.59 -17.78
C SER A 414 -8.77 8.62 -17.68
N GLN A 415 -7.69 9.00 -16.98
CA GLN A 415 -6.60 8.10 -16.60
C GLN A 415 -6.68 7.82 -15.10
N LEU A 416 -6.48 6.57 -14.70
CA LEU A 416 -6.13 6.21 -13.33
C LEU A 416 -4.61 6.27 -13.21
N HIS A 417 -4.11 6.99 -12.22
CA HIS A 417 -2.73 7.05 -11.78
C HIS A 417 -2.62 6.45 -10.39
N LEU A 418 -1.74 5.48 -10.21
CA LEU A 418 -1.44 4.86 -8.93
C LEU A 418 0.02 5.11 -8.62
N ARG A 419 0.27 5.94 -7.61
CA ARG A 419 1.61 6.24 -7.11
C ARG A 419 1.85 5.46 -5.84
N THR A 420 2.72 4.47 -5.89
CA THR A 420 3.10 3.69 -4.72
C THR A 420 4.07 4.47 -3.84
N LEU A 421 4.22 4.03 -2.58
CA LEU A 421 5.20 4.63 -1.67
C LEU A 421 6.63 4.40 -2.16
N ASP A 422 6.90 3.28 -2.85
CA ASP A 422 8.21 2.95 -3.44
C ASP A 422 8.53 3.72 -4.75
N GLY A 423 7.69 4.68 -5.15
CA GLY A 423 7.94 5.60 -6.25
C GLY A 423 7.52 5.11 -7.64
N ARG A 424 6.95 3.91 -7.75
CA ARG A 424 6.32 3.47 -9.01
C ARG A 424 5.08 4.31 -9.29
N ASP A 425 4.93 4.72 -10.55
CA ASP A 425 3.74 5.42 -11.06
C ASP A 425 3.13 4.57 -12.17
N ILE A 426 1.97 3.98 -11.88
CA ILE A 426 1.25 3.09 -12.77
C ILE A 426 0.06 3.85 -13.33
N SER A 427 -0.06 3.90 -14.65
CA SER A 427 -1.14 4.64 -15.31
C SER A 427 -1.87 3.79 -16.33
N HIS A 428 -3.20 3.80 -16.24
CA HIS A 428 -4.08 3.10 -17.16
C HIS A 428 -5.27 3.97 -17.56
N PRO A 429 -5.75 3.88 -18.81
CA PRO A 429 -7.04 4.46 -19.18
C PRO A 429 -8.16 3.85 -18.35
N LEU A 430 -8.97 4.67 -17.67
CA LEU A 430 -10.04 4.17 -16.81
C LEU A 430 -11.02 3.25 -17.58
N ALA A 431 -11.23 3.53 -18.87
CA ALA A 431 -12.08 2.74 -19.75
C ALA A 431 -11.55 1.32 -20.03
N SER A 432 -10.25 1.05 -19.89
CA SER A 432 -9.69 -0.30 -20.10
C SER A 432 -9.64 -1.12 -18.82
N ILE A 433 -9.87 -0.53 -17.65
CA ILE A 433 -9.74 -1.20 -16.35
C ILE A 433 -11.06 -1.85 -15.96
N ASP A 434 -10.98 -3.12 -15.60
CA ASP A 434 -12.05 -3.85 -14.92
C ASP A 434 -11.88 -3.73 -13.39
N SER A 435 -10.70 -4.10 -12.88
CA SER A 435 -10.38 -3.97 -11.46
C SER A 435 -8.90 -3.67 -11.20
N VAL A 436 -8.61 -3.04 -10.08
CA VAL A 436 -7.26 -2.94 -9.52
C VAL A 436 -7.27 -3.48 -8.11
N GLN A 437 -6.26 -4.28 -7.79
CA GLN A 437 -6.01 -4.77 -6.44
C GLN A 437 -4.60 -4.38 -6.04
N VAL A 438 -4.46 -3.82 -4.84
CA VAL A 438 -3.15 -3.61 -4.23
C VAL A 438 -3.07 -4.45 -2.98
N ILE A 439 -2.12 -5.37 -2.98
CA ILE A 439 -1.96 -6.37 -1.93
C ILE A 439 -0.47 -6.51 -1.67
N GLN A 440 -0.08 -6.30 -0.41
CA GLN A 440 1.31 -6.45 0.02
C GLN A 440 2.31 -5.55 -0.73
N GLY A 441 1.84 -4.44 -1.31
CA GLY A 441 2.65 -3.52 -2.13
C GLY A 441 2.72 -3.89 -3.62
N GLY A 442 2.27 -5.08 -4.01
CA GLY A 442 2.06 -5.41 -5.42
C GLY A 442 0.77 -4.76 -5.93
N ILE A 443 0.78 -4.28 -7.17
CA ILE A 443 -0.40 -3.75 -7.86
C ILE A 443 -0.76 -4.73 -8.96
N GLN A 444 -2.01 -5.21 -8.96
CA GLN A 444 -2.57 -6.05 -10.01
C GLN A 444 -3.73 -5.31 -10.67
N THR A 445 -3.60 -5.00 -11.95
CA THR A 445 -4.65 -4.41 -12.78
C THR A 445 -5.23 -5.51 -13.68
N THR A 446 -6.53 -5.78 -13.55
CA THR A 446 -7.26 -6.59 -14.53
C THR A 446 -7.89 -5.65 -15.55
N LEU A 447 -7.55 -5.85 -16.82
CA LEU A 447 -8.12 -5.12 -17.95
C LEU A 447 -9.41 -5.79 -18.44
N ARG A 448 -10.28 -5.01 -19.08
CA ARG A 448 -11.58 -5.48 -19.61
C ARG A 448 -11.47 -6.53 -20.72
N ASP A 449 -10.31 -6.63 -21.38
CA ASP A 449 -10.05 -7.70 -22.34
C ASP A 449 -9.61 -9.01 -21.68
N GLY A 450 -9.46 -9.03 -20.35
CA GLY A 450 -9.04 -10.16 -19.53
C GLY A 450 -7.53 -10.23 -19.31
N THR A 451 -6.74 -9.29 -19.84
CA THR A 451 -5.32 -9.16 -19.53
C THR A 451 -5.14 -8.80 -18.05
N ILE A 452 -4.14 -9.39 -17.40
CA ILE A 452 -3.75 -9.07 -16.02
C ILE A 452 -2.35 -8.49 -16.06
N GLU A 453 -2.19 -7.27 -15.58
CA GLU A 453 -0.90 -6.62 -15.40
C GLU A 453 -0.56 -6.55 -13.91
N SER A 454 0.56 -7.13 -13.51
CA SER A 454 1.03 -7.15 -12.13
C SER A 454 2.36 -6.43 -12.00
N SER A 455 2.42 -5.37 -11.19
CA SER A 455 3.64 -4.66 -10.81
C SER A 455 4.02 -4.98 -9.37
N LEU A 456 5.22 -5.54 -9.17
CA LEU A 456 5.73 -5.95 -7.87
C LEU A 456 6.61 -4.86 -7.23
N PRO A 457 6.78 -4.86 -5.88
CA PRO A 457 7.62 -3.87 -5.18
C PRO A 457 9.09 -3.82 -5.62
N ASP A 458 9.62 -4.89 -6.21
CA ASP A 458 10.97 -4.93 -6.76
C ASP A 458 11.09 -4.30 -8.16
N GLY A 459 9.99 -3.77 -8.70
CA GLY A 459 9.91 -3.18 -10.03
C GLY A 459 9.54 -4.17 -11.14
N THR A 460 9.42 -5.46 -10.83
CA THR A 460 9.02 -6.46 -11.83
C THR A 460 7.61 -6.16 -12.35
N LEU A 461 7.47 -6.12 -13.67
CA LEU A 461 6.18 -6.03 -14.35
C LEU A 461 5.87 -7.36 -15.05
N ILE A 462 4.69 -7.91 -14.79
CA ILE A 462 4.21 -9.16 -15.37
C ILE A 462 2.91 -8.87 -16.10
N GLU A 463 2.92 -9.01 -17.42
CA GLU A 463 1.71 -8.98 -18.24
C GLU A 463 1.28 -10.42 -18.55
N THR A 464 0.09 -10.78 -18.11
CA THR A 464 -0.54 -12.08 -18.38
C THR A 464 -1.69 -11.85 -19.35
N PRO A 465 -1.60 -12.31 -20.61
CA PRO A 465 -2.69 -12.16 -21.56
C PRO A 465 -3.95 -12.91 -21.10
N PRO A 466 -5.14 -12.56 -21.62
CA PRO A 466 -6.38 -13.25 -21.29
C PRO A 466 -6.24 -14.74 -21.54
N ASP A 467 -6.76 -15.52 -20.61
CA ASP A 467 -6.62 -16.97 -20.59
C ASP A 467 -7.13 -17.56 -21.92
N VAL A 468 -6.19 -17.97 -22.78
CA VAL A 468 -6.52 -18.62 -24.04
C VAL A 468 -6.88 -20.06 -23.73
N SER A 469 -8.01 -20.55 -24.24
CA SER A 469 -8.46 -21.92 -24.00
C SER A 469 -7.33 -22.91 -24.25
N VAL A 470 -7.05 -23.75 -23.24
CA VAL A 470 -5.96 -24.73 -23.29
C VAL A 470 -6.24 -25.73 -24.41
N ASN A 471 -5.48 -25.62 -25.50
CA ASN A 471 -5.50 -26.61 -26.56
C ASN A 471 -4.44 -27.69 -26.26
N ASN A 472 -4.85 -28.74 -25.56
CA ASN A 472 -3.97 -29.89 -25.25
C ASN A 472 -3.49 -30.63 -26.51
N ASP A 473 -4.08 -30.37 -27.67
CA ASP A 473 -3.69 -30.94 -28.96
C ASP A 473 -2.72 -30.04 -29.74
N ALA A 474 -2.40 -28.84 -29.22
CA ALA A 474 -1.47 -27.93 -29.88
C ALA A 474 -0.08 -28.58 -30.00
N LEU A 475 0.52 -28.53 -31.19
CA LEU A 475 1.90 -28.96 -31.41
C LEU A 475 2.89 -27.90 -30.90
N PRO A 476 4.16 -28.23 -30.62
CA PRO A 476 5.16 -27.27 -30.12
C PRO A 476 5.36 -25.99 -30.95
N LEU A 477 4.91 -25.97 -32.20
CA LEU A 477 5.01 -24.85 -33.13
C LEU A 477 3.68 -24.09 -33.30
N GLU A 478 2.61 -24.53 -32.66
CA GLU A 478 1.27 -23.95 -32.76
C GLU A 478 1.04 -22.93 -31.63
N ALA A 479 0.20 -21.93 -31.89
CA ALA A 479 -0.25 -21.01 -30.86
C ALA A 479 -0.96 -21.80 -29.74
N ASN A 480 -0.72 -21.42 -28.48
CA ASN A 480 -1.29 -22.02 -27.26
C ASN A 480 -0.68 -23.37 -26.80
N PHE A 481 0.47 -23.80 -27.33
CA PHE A 481 1.20 -24.94 -26.78
C PHE A 481 1.80 -24.63 -25.40
N ARG A 482 1.52 -25.47 -24.39
CA ARG A 482 2.25 -25.49 -23.11
C ARG A 482 3.17 -26.72 -23.07
N ALA A 483 4.45 -26.50 -22.75
CA ALA A 483 5.40 -27.58 -22.56
C ALA A 483 5.02 -28.37 -21.29
N ASN A 484 4.68 -29.65 -21.44
CA ASN A 484 4.50 -30.55 -20.30
C ASN A 484 5.88 -31.05 -19.89
N GLY A 485 6.38 -30.61 -18.74
CA GLY A 485 7.75 -30.76 -18.21
C GLY A 485 8.27 -32.18 -18.01
N TYR A 486 8.39 -32.97 -19.08
CA TYR A 486 8.86 -34.36 -19.02
C TYR A 486 10.34 -34.56 -19.40
N ASN A 487 11.08 -33.53 -19.85
CA ASN A 487 12.57 -33.53 -19.84
C ASN A 487 13.22 -32.15 -20.08
N ASN A 488 14.49 -32.02 -19.65
CA ASN A 488 15.35 -30.83 -19.82
C ASN A 488 15.94 -30.68 -21.24
N LEU A 489 15.38 -31.36 -22.26
CA LEU A 489 15.88 -31.29 -23.64
C LEU A 489 14.78 -31.06 -24.68
N GLY A 490 13.51 -30.94 -24.27
CA GLY A 490 12.36 -30.73 -25.15
C GLY A 490 12.18 -31.76 -26.26
N GLU A 491 12.84 -32.93 -26.18
CA GLU A 491 12.62 -34.01 -27.16
C GLU A 491 11.47 -34.90 -26.72
N HIS A 492 10.47 -35.09 -27.60
CA HIS A 492 9.50 -36.17 -27.45
C HIS A 492 10.21 -37.51 -27.35
N PHE A 493 9.66 -38.40 -26.52
CA PHE A 493 9.94 -39.83 -26.43
C PHE A 493 10.53 -40.39 -27.74
N LEU A 494 11.79 -40.85 -27.71
CA LEU A 494 12.30 -41.69 -28.79
C LEU A 494 11.37 -42.90 -28.92
N ARG A 495 10.93 -43.17 -30.15
CA ARG A 495 9.99 -44.26 -30.48
C ARG A 495 10.45 -45.58 -29.88
N ASN A 496 9.51 -46.25 -29.21
CA ASN A 496 9.45 -47.66 -28.86
C ASN A 496 10.78 -48.42 -28.99
N CYS A 497 11.48 -48.57 -27.87
CA CYS A 497 12.32 -49.75 -27.73
C CYS A 497 11.38 -50.98 -27.71
N PRO A 498 11.49 -51.94 -28.64
CA PRO A 498 10.51 -53.04 -28.79
C PRO A 498 10.42 -54.00 -27.59
N CYS A 499 11.21 -53.77 -26.54
CA CYS A 499 11.30 -54.60 -25.35
C CYS A 499 10.59 -54.03 -24.12
N MET A 500 9.93 -52.87 -24.22
CA MET A 500 9.22 -52.27 -23.08
C MET A 500 7.72 -52.17 -23.37
N ASP A 501 6.93 -52.90 -22.59
CA ASP A 501 5.47 -52.88 -22.64
C ASP A 501 4.95 -51.48 -22.23
N GLY A 502 4.04 -50.92 -23.02
CA GLY A 502 3.63 -49.50 -22.99
C GLY A 502 2.95 -48.99 -21.70
N GLN A 503 2.93 -49.77 -20.62
CA GLN A 503 2.45 -49.32 -19.31
C GLN A 503 3.58 -48.95 -18.32
N SER A 504 4.84 -49.30 -18.59
CA SER A 504 5.96 -48.92 -17.70
C SER A 504 6.49 -47.50 -17.91
N LEU A 505 5.98 -46.77 -18.93
CA LEU A 505 6.42 -45.43 -19.28
C LEU A 505 5.70 -44.31 -18.53
N TYR A 506 4.64 -44.62 -17.78
CA TYR A 506 3.73 -43.60 -17.21
C TYR A 506 3.89 -43.35 -15.71
N ASP A 507 4.62 -44.17 -14.94
CA ASP A 507 4.59 -44.11 -13.47
C ASP A 507 5.97 -44.08 -12.77
N GLY A 508 7.04 -43.72 -13.48
CA GLY A 508 8.40 -43.72 -12.92
C GLY A 508 9.10 -42.36 -12.99
N PRO A 509 9.77 -41.89 -11.92
CA PRO A 509 10.56 -40.66 -11.95
C PRO A 509 11.87 -40.79 -12.75
N VAL A 510 12.14 -41.95 -13.37
CA VAL A 510 13.36 -42.22 -14.15
C VAL A 510 13.00 -42.32 -15.63
N ASN A 511 13.60 -41.45 -16.44
CA ASN A 511 13.53 -41.50 -17.89
C ASN A 511 14.29 -42.75 -18.40
N PRO A 512 13.59 -43.72 -19.01
CA PRO A 512 14.21 -44.96 -19.42
C PRO A 512 15.10 -44.85 -20.68
N ALA A 513 15.05 -43.74 -21.41
CA ALA A 513 15.86 -43.52 -22.61
C ALA A 513 17.28 -43.01 -22.29
N ASN A 514 17.43 -42.19 -21.24
CA ASN A 514 18.73 -41.60 -20.85
C ASN A 514 19.11 -41.87 -19.39
N GLY A 515 18.32 -42.64 -18.65
CA GLY A 515 18.54 -42.96 -17.24
C GLY A 515 18.42 -41.76 -16.30
N ASN A 516 17.82 -40.65 -16.77
CA ASN A 516 17.72 -39.42 -15.99
C ASN A 516 16.53 -39.48 -15.03
N PHE A 517 16.78 -39.39 -13.73
CA PHE A 517 15.75 -39.20 -12.72
C PHE A 517 15.37 -37.73 -12.68
N TYR A 518 14.08 -37.43 -12.82
CA TYR A 518 13.49 -36.14 -12.58
C TYR A 518 12.39 -36.30 -11.55
N MET A 519 12.49 -35.57 -10.44
CA MET A 519 11.46 -35.55 -9.41
C MET A 519 11.29 -34.11 -8.94
N ALA A 520 10.04 -33.64 -8.97
CA ALA A 520 9.65 -32.38 -8.36
C ALA A 520 8.90 -32.69 -7.06
N ILE A 521 9.29 -32.05 -5.96
CA ILE A 521 8.58 -32.11 -4.69
C ILE A 521 8.20 -30.68 -4.32
N THR A 522 6.91 -30.37 -4.34
CA THR A 522 6.40 -29.12 -3.77
C THR A 522 6.37 -29.28 -2.27
N ASP A 523 7.32 -28.65 -1.59
CA ASP A 523 7.44 -28.72 -0.13
C ASP A 523 6.50 -27.74 0.56
N PHE A 524 6.24 -26.63 -0.11
CA PHE A 524 5.40 -25.57 0.40
C PHE A 524 4.59 -24.99 -0.75
N SER A 525 3.28 -25.04 -0.63
CA SER A 525 2.34 -24.39 -1.53
C SER A 525 1.48 -23.46 -0.67
N LEU A 526 1.59 -22.17 -0.97
CA LEU A 526 0.67 -21.15 -0.47
C LEU A 526 -0.32 -20.87 -1.59
N PRO A 527 -1.48 -21.57 -1.59
CA PRO A 527 -2.55 -21.21 -2.50
C PRO A 527 -2.99 -19.79 -2.15
N SER A 528 -2.92 -18.91 -3.15
CA SER A 528 -3.38 -17.53 -3.09
C SER A 528 -4.29 -17.26 -4.26
N HIS A 529 -5.21 -16.32 -4.08
CA HIS A 529 -6.08 -15.83 -5.15
C HIS A 529 -5.35 -14.85 -6.09
N THR A 530 -4.15 -14.39 -5.74
CA THR A 530 -3.34 -13.42 -6.51
C THR A 530 -2.12 -14.05 -7.16
N LEU A 531 -1.21 -14.63 -6.36
CA LEU A 531 -0.04 -15.37 -6.86
C LEU A 531 0.14 -16.65 -6.04
N GLY A 532 -0.19 -17.79 -6.63
CA GLY A 532 0.10 -19.09 -6.04
C GLY A 532 1.62 -19.27 -5.89
N LEU A 533 2.08 -19.31 -4.64
CA LEU A 533 3.50 -19.49 -4.32
C LEU A 533 3.75 -20.98 -4.09
N GLU A 534 4.40 -21.63 -5.04
CA GLU A 534 4.84 -23.01 -4.88
C GLU A 534 6.36 -23.06 -4.84
N PHE A 535 6.88 -23.55 -3.71
CA PHE A 535 8.29 -23.85 -3.53
C PHE A 535 8.47 -25.31 -3.84
N THR A 536 9.09 -25.55 -4.98
CA THR A 536 9.27 -26.88 -5.50
C THR A 536 10.76 -27.18 -5.56
N ARG A 537 11.16 -28.26 -4.89
CA ARG A 537 12.48 -28.87 -5.07
C ARG A 537 12.47 -29.72 -6.32
N TYR A 538 13.44 -29.49 -7.19
CA TYR A 538 13.69 -30.29 -8.37
C TYR A 538 14.95 -31.14 -8.15
N PHE A 539 14.78 -32.45 -8.22
CA PHE A 539 15.85 -33.44 -8.14
C PHE A 539 16.15 -33.96 -9.53
N ASN A 540 17.42 -33.92 -9.92
CA ASN A 540 17.91 -34.45 -11.19
C ASN A 540 19.11 -35.39 -10.96
N SER A 541 19.03 -36.66 -11.37
CA SER A 541 20.12 -37.63 -11.10
C SER A 541 21.35 -37.50 -11.99
N GLN A 542 21.40 -36.59 -12.96
CA GLN A 542 22.64 -36.33 -13.70
C GLN A 542 23.66 -35.48 -12.92
N SER A 543 23.47 -35.29 -11.61
CA SER A 543 24.26 -34.35 -10.79
C SER A 543 25.70 -34.79 -10.41
N ARG A 544 26.26 -35.96 -10.76
CA ARG A 544 27.65 -36.23 -10.30
C ARG A 544 28.62 -37.13 -11.06
N SER A 545 28.21 -38.03 -11.96
CA SER A 545 29.17 -39.02 -12.51
C SER A 545 29.12 -39.27 -14.01
N LEU A 546 28.13 -38.75 -14.72
CA LEU A 546 28.07 -38.72 -16.19
C LEU A 546 27.83 -37.30 -16.73
N THR A 547 28.00 -36.31 -15.86
CA THR A 547 27.75 -34.90 -16.13
C THR A 547 28.83 -34.39 -17.10
N PRO A 548 28.47 -33.88 -18.30
CA PRO A 548 29.41 -33.14 -19.11
C PRO A 548 29.97 -31.95 -18.32
N ASP A 549 31.24 -31.60 -18.49
CA ASP A 549 31.94 -30.57 -17.70
C ASP A 549 31.22 -29.20 -17.61
N TYR A 550 30.25 -28.93 -18.50
CA TYR A 550 29.46 -27.70 -18.53
C TYR A 550 28.21 -27.70 -17.64
N LEU A 551 27.82 -28.83 -17.02
CA LEU A 551 26.69 -28.93 -16.06
C LEU A 551 27.16 -29.11 -14.61
N SER A 552 28.47 -29.21 -14.37
CA SER A 552 29.06 -29.29 -13.03
C SER A 552 28.95 -27.99 -12.23
N ASN A 553 28.65 -26.87 -12.91
CA ASN A 553 28.55 -25.51 -12.36
C ASN A 553 27.17 -24.88 -12.61
N ALA A 554 26.10 -25.67 -12.79
CA ALA A 554 24.76 -25.12 -13.02
C ALA A 554 24.39 -24.16 -11.87
N PRO A 555 23.83 -22.97 -12.15
CA PRO A 555 23.41 -22.03 -11.12
C PRO A 555 22.46 -22.71 -10.15
N THR A 556 22.77 -22.63 -8.86
CA THR A 556 21.82 -22.99 -7.81
C THR A 556 20.72 -21.94 -7.83
N GLY A 557 19.45 -22.35 -7.75
CA GLY A 557 18.36 -21.39 -7.58
C GLY A 557 18.63 -20.47 -6.38
N THR A 558 17.93 -19.35 -6.31
CA THR A 558 18.12 -18.29 -5.29
C THR A 558 18.02 -18.81 -3.85
N LEU A 559 17.43 -19.99 -3.64
CA LEU A 559 17.27 -20.67 -2.35
C LEU A 559 18.19 -21.90 -2.15
N GLY A 560 19.18 -22.12 -3.02
CA GLY A 560 20.15 -23.22 -2.92
C GLY A 560 19.96 -24.34 -3.95
N GLN A 561 20.72 -25.44 -3.83
CA GLN A 561 20.72 -26.53 -4.82
C GLN A 561 19.31 -27.11 -5.04
N GLY A 562 18.76 -26.93 -6.24
CA GLY A 562 17.52 -27.56 -6.70
C GLY A 562 16.22 -26.85 -6.29
N TRP A 563 16.27 -25.71 -5.58
CA TRP A 563 15.07 -24.98 -5.16
C TRP A 563 14.71 -23.85 -6.12
N ARG A 564 13.46 -23.83 -6.61
CA ARG A 564 12.94 -22.76 -7.48
C ARG A 564 11.47 -22.46 -7.18
N HIS A 565 11.04 -21.23 -7.47
CA HIS A 565 9.64 -20.78 -7.31
C HIS A 565 8.86 -20.86 -8.64
N SER A 566 7.53 -20.99 -8.55
CA SER A 566 6.58 -21.17 -9.67
C SER A 566 6.61 -20.10 -10.78
N TYR A 567 7.30 -18.98 -10.54
CA TYR A 567 7.45 -17.85 -11.48
C TYR A 567 8.92 -17.48 -11.74
N GLN A 568 9.89 -18.35 -11.37
CA GLN A 568 11.32 -18.08 -11.56
C GLN A 568 11.77 -18.39 -13.00
N TYR A 569 11.94 -17.36 -13.82
CA TYR A 569 12.60 -17.48 -15.11
C TYR A 569 14.00 -16.90 -15.01
N ASP A 570 15.02 -17.72 -15.23
CA ASP A 570 16.41 -17.24 -15.25
C ASP A 570 16.97 -17.34 -16.67
N LEU A 571 17.74 -16.34 -17.09
CA LEU A 571 18.47 -16.37 -18.34
C LEU A 571 19.98 -16.45 -18.08
N ASP A 572 20.56 -17.62 -18.28
CA ASP A 572 22.00 -17.85 -18.12
C ASP A 572 22.76 -17.41 -19.38
N LEU A 573 23.57 -16.37 -19.19
CA LEU A 573 24.38 -15.72 -20.21
C LEU A 573 25.84 -16.20 -20.24
N THR A 574 26.22 -17.20 -19.43
CA THR A 574 27.60 -17.71 -19.31
C THR A 574 28.24 -18.03 -20.67
N PHE A 575 27.45 -18.53 -21.62
CA PHE A 575 27.91 -18.89 -22.96
C PHE A 575 27.48 -17.91 -24.05
N ALA A 576 26.92 -16.74 -23.70
CA ALA A 576 26.40 -15.78 -24.67
C ALA A 576 27.49 -15.28 -25.64
N SER A 577 28.74 -15.16 -25.16
CA SER A 577 29.93 -14.87 -25.99
C SER A 577 30.25 -15.92 -27.06
N ARG A 578 29.65 -17.11 -26.95
CA ARG A 578 29.71 -18.19 -27.93
C ARG A 578 28.38 -18.38 -28.64
N GLU A 579 27.60 -17.30 -28.77
CA GLU A 579 26.34 -17.27 -29.50
C GLU A 579 25.29 -18.24 -28.95
N ARG A 580 25.35 -18.52 -27.64
CA ARG A 580 24.45 -19.45 -26.95
C ARG A 580 24.01 -18.93 -25.59
N ILE A 581 22.71 -18.95 -25.31
CA ILE A 581 22.14 -18.63 -23.99
C ILE A 581 21.28 -19.79 -23.49
N THR A 582 20.98 -19.80 -22.20
CA THR A 582 20.12 -20.85 -21.60
C THR A 582 18.99 -20.20 -20.82
N LEU A 583 17.75 -20.48 -21.21
CA LEU A 583 16.57 -20.17 -20.39
C LEU A 583 16.37 -21.29 -19.39
N ILE A 584 16.12 -20.94 -18.14
CA ILE A 584 15.83 -21.86 -17.05
C ILE A 584 14.43 -21.53 -16.52
N LEU A 585 13.43 -22.36 -16.86
CA LEU A 585 12.01 -22.17 -16.56
C LEU A 585 11.68 -22.43 -15.08
N PRO A 586 10.58 -21.91 -14.50
CA PRO A 586 10.23 -22.10 -13.08
C PRO A 586 10.31 -23.55 -12.59
N GLU A 587 9.93 -24.48 -13.47
CA GLU A 587 10.00 -25.92 -13.26
C GLU A 587 11.41 -26.54 -13.27
N GLY A 588 12.47 -25.74 -13.35
CA GLY A 588 13.85 -26.23 -13.41
C GLY A 588 14.31 -26.68 -14.79
N ALA A 589 13.42 -26.73 -15.79
CA ALA A 589 13.76 -27.13 -17.15
C ALA A 589 14.70 -26.09 -17.80
N GLN A 590 15.73 -26.59 -18.51
CA GLN A 590 16.73 -25.77 -19.18
C GLN A 590 16.59 -25.90 -20.70
N HIS A 591 16.61 -24.77 -21.39
CA HIS A 591 16.48 -24.73 -22.84
C HIS A 591 17.58 -23.85 -23.41
N HIS A 592 18.36 -24.42 -24.33
CA HIS A 592 19.45 -23.70 -24.98
C HIS A 592 18.96 -23.01 -26.24
N PHE A 593 19.33 -21.74 -26.37
CA PHE A 593 19.04 -20.94 -27.53
C PHE A 593 20.35 -20.60 -28.23
N VAL A 594 20.34 -20.70 -29.56
CA VAL A 594 21.49 -20.38 -30.41
C VAL A 594 21.13 -19.17 -31.25
N LEU A 595 22.10 -18.28 -31.43
CA LEU A 595 21.95 -17.11 -32.29
C LEU A 595 21.70 -17.54 -33.73
N GLY A 596 20.63 -17.05 -34.33
CA GLY A 596 20.35 -17.17 -35.76
C GLY A 596 20.96 -16.02 -36.55
N ASP A 597 21.01 -16.20 -37.87
CA ASP A 597 21.54 -15.19 -38.82
C ASP A 597 20.78 -13.84 -38.78
N ASP A 598 19.58 -13.82 -38.20
CA ASP A 598 18.74 -12.64 -38.03
C ASP A 598 18.94 -11.93 -36.68
N GLY A 599 19.98 -12.30 -35.92
CA GLY A 599 20.30 -11.70 -34.63
C GLY A 599 19.42 -12.18 -33.48
N ARG A 600 18.55 -13.18 -33.71
CA ARG A 600 17.62 -13.70 -32.70
C ARG A 600 18.03 -15.08 -32.22
N TYR A 601 17.95 -15.29 -30.91
CA TYR A 601 18.27 -16.56 -30.25
C TYR A 601 17.05 -17.47 -30.28
N ARG A 602 17.22 -18.69 -30.79
CA ARG A 602 16.15 -19.69 -30.92
C ARG A 602 16.57 -21.04 -30.37
N SER A 603 15.61 -21.74 -29.77
CA SER A 603 15.80 -23.11 -29.27
C SER A 603 15.07 -24.11 -30.15
N ARG A 604 15.68 -25.30 -30.35
CA ARG A 604 14.97 -26.46 -30.92
C ARG A 604 14.09 -27.17 -29.90
N SER A 605 14.46 -27.08 -28.61
CA SER A 605 13.72 -27.69 -27.50
C SER A 605 12.61 -26.80 -26.96
N LEU A 606 12.60 -25.52 -27.34
CA LEU A 606 11.61 -24.54 -26.92
C LEU A 606 11.34 -23.53 -28.06
N PRO A 607 10.79 -23.99 -29.20
CA PRO A 607 10.67 -23.18 -30.41
C PRO A 607 9.68 -22.02 -30.28
N GLN A 608 8.79 -22.07 -29.28
CA GLN A 608 7.86 -20.99 -28.98
C GLN A 608 8.52 -19.78 -28.33
N TRP A 609 9.78 -19.88 -27.90
CA TRP A 609 10.52 -18.75 -27.34
C TRP A 609 11.53 -18.19 -28.36
N ILE A 610 11.65 -16.88 -28.37
CA ILE A 610 12.66 -16.14 -29.13
C ILE A 610 13.29 -15.11 -28.20
N PHE A 611 14.61 -14.99 -28.22
CA PHE A 611 15.31 -13.98 -27.43
C PHE A 611 16.01 -12.96 -28.31
N GLU A 612 15.92 -11.70 -27.91
CA GLU A 612 16.59 -10.55 -28.50
C GLU A 612 17.53 -9.90 -27.48
N GLN A 613 18.74 -9.61 -27.93
CA GLN A 613 19.71 -8.83 -27.20
C GLN A 613 19.52 -7.34 -27.54
N GLN A 614 19.30 -6.48 -26.54
CA GLN A 614 19.00 -5.07 -26.80
C GLN A 614 20.25 -4.21 -27.03
N ASP A 615 21.30 -4.39 -26.22
CA ASP A 615 22.50 -3.53 -26.26
C ASP A 615 23.83 -4.30 -26.26
N SER A 616 24.09 -5.05 -25.17
CA SER A 616 25.37 -5.72 -24.93
C SER A 616 25.16 -7.10 -24.33
N ILE A 617 26.20 -7.95 -24.28
CA ILE A 617 26.06 -9.34 -23.81
C ILE A 617 25.60 -9.38 -22.34
N LEU A 618 25.99 -8.38 -21.54
CA LEU A 618 25.57 -8.19 -20.15
C LEU A 618 24.50 -7.08 -20.00
N GLY A 619 23.86 -6.70 -21.11
CA GLY A 619 22.77 -5.73 -21.16
C GLY A 619 21.41 -6.41 -21.00
N PRO A 620 20.32 -5.65 -21.09
CA PRO A 620 18.97 -6.19 -20.98
C PRO A 620 18.65 -7.15 -22.14
N TRP A 621 17.87 -8.19 -21.82
CA TRP A 621 17.41 -9.21 -22.77
C TRP A 621 15.89 -9.23 -22.81
N VAL A 622 15.33 -9.47 -23.99
CA VAL A 622 13.89 -9.61 -24.16
C VAL A 622 13.59 -11.00 -24.70
N GLY A 623 12.73 -11.73 -24.00
CA GLY A 623 12.16 -12.99 -24.45
C GLY A 623 10.74 -12.79 -24.95
N TYR A 624 10.41 -13.40 -26.10
CA TYR A 624 9.07 -13.43 -26.65
C TYR A 624 8.59 -14.86 -26.72
N ARG A 625 7.38 -15.12 -26.22
CA ARG A 625 6.66 -16.37 -26.43
C ARG A 625 5.75 -16.28 -27.66
N SER A 626 5.43 -17.42 -28.26
CA SER A 626 4.55 -17.49 -29.43
C SER A 626 3.11 -17.08 -29.15
N ASP A 627 2.72 -17.06 -27.87
CA ASP A 627 1.44 -16.53 -27.39
C ASP A 627 1.43 -14.99 -27.28
N GLY A 628 2.54 -14.33 -27.60
CA GLY A 628 2.69 -12.87 -27.52
C GLY A 628 3.24 -12.37 -26.19
N THR A 629 3.36 -13.23 -25.17
CA THR A 629 3.90 -12.84 -23.86
C THR A 629 5.34 -12.36 -24.02
N ARG A 630 5.62 -11.16 -23.50
CA ARG A 630 6.96 -10.57 -23.46
C ARG A 630 7.53 -10.69 -22.05
N PHE A 631 8.80 -11.07 -21.98
CA PHE A 631 9.58 -11.15 -20.75
C PHE A 631 10.77 -10.22 -20.90
N ASP A 632 10.88 -9.25 -20.01
CA ASP A 632 12.08 -8.42 -19.89
C ASP A 632 12.97 -9.04 -18.80
N PHE A 633 14.24 -9.31 -19.15
CA PHE A 633 15.22 -9.91 -18.26
C PHE A 633 16.29 -8.87 -17.92
N ASP A 634 16.27 -8.48 -16.66
CA ASP A 634 17.18 -7.57 -15.98
C ASP A 634 18.55 -8.23 -15.74
N ARG A 635 19.55 -7.43 -15.36
CA ARG A 635 20.85 -7.99 -14.94
C ARG A 635 20.70 -8.87 -13.71
N ALA A 636 21.16 -10.12 -13.80
CA ALA A 636 21.58 -10.92 -12.65
C ALA A 636 22.93 -10.44 -12.08
#